data_AF-A0A7C9HSP6-F1
#
_entry.id   AF-A0A7C9HSP6-F1
#
_cell.length_a   1.000
_cell.length_b   1.000
_cell.length_c   1.000
_cell.angle_alpha   90.00
_cell.angle_beta   90.00
_cell.angle_gamma   90.00
#
_symmetry.space_group_name_H-M   'P 1'
#
loop_
_entity.id
_entity.type
_entity.pdbx_description
1 polymer ?
#
loop_
_entity_poly.entity_id
_entity_poly.type
_entity_poly.pdbx_seq_one_letter_code
_entity_poly.pdbx_strand_id
1 'polypeptide(L)'
;MRRLLLLSAALLSAPPAAAQGAAVSTGPTCTALWDGLDPATLRPARVTARRPLLTLASGELHPTGVMTGDLVLQAASVGGRRCTYVPGDASRTGLLRDQETQPLTVSTLTPGTWERDANAGLTLTRQANQLRLTGMALFPTAGGSVNAGHLNGPLRRAGTAAPWLYADGDCTAALWPVGTWLLVLDSGTCGGLNVSFSGLYRRVR
;
A
#
# COMPACT_ATOMS: atom_id res chain seq x y z
N MET A 1 2.48 -77.26 -51.14
CA MET A 1 3.67 -76.37 -51.12
C MET A 1 3.23 -74.91 -51.11
N ARG A 2 3.49 -74.15 -50.03
CA ARG A 2 3.56 -72.67 -50.05
C ARG A 2 4.23 -72.20 -48.75
N ARG A 3 5.27 -71.36 -48.87
CA ARG A 3 6.04 -70.84 -47.73
C ARG A 3 5.31 -69.64 -47.13
N LEU A 4 5.19 -69.57 -45.80
CA LEU A 4 4.88 -68.31 -45.11
C LEU A 4 6.19 -67.55 -44.85
N LEU A 5 6.16 -66.23 -45.10
CA LEU A 5 7.22 -65.30 -44.74
C LEU A 5 6.91 -64.68 -43.37
N LEU A 6 7.89 -64.71 -42.47
CA LEU A 6 7.84 -63.99 -41.20
C LEU A 6 8.37 -62.56 -41.42
N LEU A 7 7.55 -61.55 -41.12
CA LEU A 7 8.00 -60.16 -41.03
C LEU A 7 8.30 -59.82 -39.56
N SER A 8 9.55 -59.46 -39.29
CA SER A 8 9.98 -58.94 -37.99
C SER A 8 9.75 -57.44 -37.89
N ALA A 9 8.96 -56.98 -36.93
CA ALA A 9 8.80 -55.57 -36.62
C ALA A 9 9.78 -55.14 -35.52
N ALA A 10 10.67 -54.19 -35.82
CA ALA A 10 11.55 -53.58 -34.84
C ALA A 10 10.92 -52.32 -34.26
N LEU A 11 10.70 -52.29 -32.94
CA LEU A 11 10.20 -51.13 -32.22
C LEU A 11 11.37 -50.21 -31.82
N LEU A 12 11.42 -49.02 -32.39
CA LEU A 12 12.32 -47.94 -31.96
C LEU A 12 11.70 -47.16 -30.81
N SER A 13 12.31 -47.23 -29.63
CA SER A 13 11.93 -46.45 -28.45
C SER A 13 12.57 -45.05 -28.49
N ALA A 14 11.74 -44.02 -28.56
CA ALA A 14 12.19 -42.62 -28.42
C ALA A 14 12.39 -42.24 -26.94
N PRO A 15 13.38 -41.40 -26.60
CA PRO A 15 13.57 -40.91 -25.24
C PRO A 15 12.50 -39.88 -24.84
N PRO A 16 12.12 -39.77 -23.55
CA PRO A 16 11.16 -38.78 -23.09
C PRO A 16 11.74 -37.37 -23.12
N ALA A 17 10.99 -36.41 -23.67
CA ALA A 17 11.33 -35.00 -23.61
C ALA A 17 11.15 -34.46 -22.18
N ALA A 18 12.23 -33.97 -21.57
CA ALA A 18 12.17 -33.32 -20.26
C ALA A 18 11.55 -31.92 -20.40
N ALA A 19 10.24 -31.82 -20.16
CA ALA A 19 9.53 -30.55 -20.13
C ALA A 19 9.99 -29.70 -18.94
N GLN A 20 10.81 -28.69 -19.20
CA GLN A 20 11.21 -27.68 -18.22
C GLN A 20 10.04 -26.70 -18.00
N GLY A 21 9.07 -27.12 -17.19
CA GLY A 21 8.00 -26.25 -16.73
C GLY A 21 8.57 -25.16 -15.80
N ALA A 22 8.72 -23.94 -16.30
CA ALA A 22 9.00 -22.79 -15.46
C ALA A 22 7.86 -22.63 -14.45
N ALA A 23 8.17 -22.75 -13.16
CA ALA A 23 7.19 -22.66 -12.10
C ALA A 23 6.62 -21.23 -12.04
N VAL A 24 5.40 -21.05 -12.55
CA VAL A 24 4.67 -19.79 -12.41
C VAL A 24 4.40 -19.56 -10.92
N SER A 25 5.02 -18.53 -10.35
CA SER A 25 4.74 -18.12 -8.97
C SER A 25 3.31 -17.59 -8.88
N THR A 26 2.40 -18.42 -8.37
CA THR A 26 0.99 -18.05 -8.10
C THR A 26 0.80 -17.49 -6.69
N GLY A 27 1.90 -17.11 -6.02
CA GLY A 27 1.85 -16.50 -4.68
C GLY A 27 1.26 -15.08 -4.70
N PRO A 28 0.74 -14.59 -3.57
CA PRO A 28 0.26 -13.20 -3.47
C PRO A 28 1.42 -12.23 -3.73
N THR A 29 1.31 -11.43 -4.78
CA THR A 29 2.27 -10.37 -5.07
C THR A 29 1.87 -9.09 -4.34
N CYS A 30 2.85 -8.34 -3.87
CA CYS A 30 2.61 -7.00 -3.36
C CYS A 30 2.68 -5.99 -4.49
N THR A 31 1.74 -5.04 -4.51
CA THR A 31 1.93 -3.80 -5.26
C THR A 31 3.20 -3.10 -4.74
N ALA A 32 3.93 -2.42 -5.62
CA ALA A 32 5.16 -1.74 -5.21
C ALA A 32 4.90 -0.55 -4.25
N LEU A 33 3.65 -0.08 -4.21
CA LEU A 33 3.21 1.09 -3.47
C LEU A 33 1.93 0.78 -2.68
N TRP A 34 1.71 1.58 -1.63
CA TRP A 34 0.57 1.45 -0.70
C TRP A 34 -0.75 1.97 -1.29
N ASP A 35 -0.69 2.76 -2.37
CA ASP A 35 -1.83 3.37 -3.06
C ASP A 35 -2.66 2.35 -3.85
N GLY A 36 -2.04 1.24 -4.29
CA GLY A 36 -2.71 0.08 -4.87
C GLY A 36 -3.43 -0.82 -3.84
N LEU A 37 -3.43 -0.48 -2.56
CA LEU A 37 -4.16 -1.24 -1.52
C LEU A 37 -5.50 -0.62 -1.20
N ASP A 38 -6.50 -1.47 -0.92
CA ASP A 38 -7.79 -1.01 -0.37
C ASP A 38 -7.59 -0.35 1.01
N PRO A 39 -7.85 0.98 1.14
CA PRO A 39 -7.71 1.72 2.39
C PRO A 39 -8.58 1.18 3.54
N ALA A 40 -9.70 0.52 3.24
CA ALA A 40 -10.56 -0.10 4.24
C ALA A 40 -9.96 -1.37 4.86
N THR A 41 -9.00 -2.01 4.18
CA THR A 41 -8.30 -3.22 4.68
C THR A 41 -6.92 -2.93 5.26
N LEU A 42 -6.36 -1.75 5.00
CA LEU A 42 -5.07 -1.30 5.52
C LEU A 42 -5.05 -1.28 7.05
N ARG A 43 -4.01 -1.87 7.64
CA ARG A 43 -3.83 -1.98 9.08
C ARG A 43 -2.44 -1.51 9.52
N PRO A 44 -2.35 -0.74 10.61
CA PRO A 44 -1.07 -0.49 11.26
C PRO A 44 -0.63 -1.75 12.01
N ALA A 45 0.66 -2.07 11.97
CA ALA A 45 1.23 -3.14 12.76
C ALA A 45 2.62 -2.77 13.30
N ARG A 46 3.06 -3.47 14.35
CA ARG A 46 4.42 -3.42 14.86
C ARG A 46 5.11 -4.74 14.58
N VAL A 47 6.34 -4.70 14.08
CA VAL A 47 7.18 -5.88 13.91
C VAL A 47 7.60 -6.44 15.28
N THR A 48 7.31 -7.72 15.53
CA THR A 48 7.64 -8.41 16.78
C THR A 48 8.78 -9.41 16.62
N ALA A 49 8.96 -9.98 15.43
CA ALA A 49 10.08 -10.89 15.16
C ALA A 49 11.43 -10.15 15.18
N ARG A 50 12.51 -10.88 15.49
CA ARG A 50 13.90 -10.36 15.44
C ARG A 50 14.42 -10.40 14.00
N ARG A 51 14.50 -9.23 13.37
CA ARG A 51 15.02 -9.02 12.00
C ARG A 51 14.37 -9.89 10.92
N PRO A 52 13.02 -9.98 10.81
CA PRO A 52 12.40 -10.71 9.72
C PRO A 52 12.74 -10.04 8.37
N LEU A 53 12.90 -10.87 7.35
CA LEU A 53 13.18 -10.45 5.99
C LEU A 53 11.87 -10.38 5.21
N LEU A 54 11.66 -9.27 4.49
CA LEU A 54 10.56 -9.14 3.55
C LEU A 54 10.80 -10.09 2.37
N THR A 55 9.77 -10.81 1.91
CA THR A 55 9.85 -11.55 0.64
C THR A 55 9.26 -10.70 -0.48
N LEU A 56 10.02 -10.53 -1.57
CA LEU A 56 9.61 -9.83 -2.78
C LEU A 56 8.59 -10.64 -3.59
N ALA A 57 7.95 -9.98 -4.56
CA ALA A 57 7.07 -10.66 -5.53
C ALA A 57 7.81 -11.74 -6.36
N SER A 58 9.13 -11.62 -6.53
CA SER A 58 9.99 -12.65 -7.15
C SER A 58 10.18 -13.91 -6.28
N GLY A 59 9.76 -13.88 -5.00
CA GLY A 59 10.06 -14.92 -4.02
C GLY A 59 11.43 -14.74 -3.33
N GLU A 60 12.25 -13.80 -3.79
CA GLU A 60 13.54 -13.47 -3.18
C GLU A 60 13.37 -12.71 -1.85
N LEU A 61 14.43 -12.71 -1.03
CA LEU A 61 14.46 -11.96 0.22
C LEU A 61 14.98 -10.55 -0.04
N HIS A 62 14.28 -9.54 0.48
CA HIS A 62 14.71 -8.15 0.38
C HIS A 62 16.05 -7.95 1.11
N PRO A 63 17.05 -7.27 0.51
CA PRO A 63 18.37 -7.11 1.11
C PRO A 63 18.35 -6.33 2.44
N THR A 64 17.35 -5.48 2.65
CA THR A 64 17.09 -4.80 3.92
C THR A 64 15.79 -5.31 4.55
N GLY A 65 15.89 -6.03 5.66
CA GLY A 65 14.73 -6.50 6.42
C GLY A 65 14.02 -5.38 7.20
N VAL A 66 13.10 -5.78 8.08
CA VAL A 66 12.52 -4.90 9.10
C VAL A 66 13.01 -5.28 10.49
N MET A 67 13.08 -4.30 11.39
CA MET A 67 13.61 -4.48 12.75
C MET A 67 12.47 -4.67 13.76
N THR A 68 12.73 -5.37 14.86
CA THR A 68 11.77 -5.45 15.97
C THR A 68 11.44 -4.04 16.46
N GLY A 69 10.15 -3.73 16.57
CA GLY A 69 9.67 -2.41 16.93
C GLY A 69 9.30 -1.51 15.74
N ASP A 70 9.76 -1.81 14.51
CA ASP A 70 9.39 -1.08 13.30
C ASP A 70 7.85 -0.99 13.19
N LEU A 71 7.36 0.21 12.88
CA LEU A 71 5.96 0.47 12.58
C LEU A 71 5.75 0.33 11.08
N VAL A 72 4.80 -0.51 10.68
CA VAL A 72 4.52 -0.84 9.28
C VAL A 72 3.03 -0.71 8.95
N LEU A 73 2.74 -0.53 7.66
CA LEU A 73 1.40 -0.69 7.11
C LEU A 73 1.27 -2.06 6.46
N GLN A 74 0.13 -2.72 6.68
CA GLN A 74 -0.14 -4.05 6.15
C GLN A 74 -1.50 -4.13 5.44
N ALA A 75 -1.52 -4.86 4.33
CA ALA A 75 -2.73 -5.26 3.63
C ALA A 75 -3.50 -6.38 4.38
N ALA A 76 -4.57 -6.87 3.76
CA ALA A 76 -5.20 -8.14 4.13
C ALA A 76 -4.18 -9.31 4.11
N SER A 77 -4.42 -10.34 4.92
CA SER A 77 -3.59 -11.56 4.90
C SER A 77 -4.06 -12.48 3.78
N VAL A 78 -3.10 -13.03 3.04
CA VAL A 78 -3.30 -14.06 2.02
C VAL A 78 -2.29 -15.17 2.29
N GLY A 79 -2.78 -16.39 2.57
CA GLY A 79 -1.91 -17.54 2.87
C GLY A 79 -1.05 -17.39 4.13
N GLY A 80 -1.53 -16.66 5.15
CA GLY A 80 -0.77 -16.40 6.38
C GLY A 80 0.33 -15.34 6.25
N ARG A 81 0.31 -14.57 5.16
CA ARG A 81 1.26 -13.51 4.84
C ARG A 81 0.56 -12.20 4.49
N ARG A 82 1.20 -11.08 4.82
CA ARG A 82 0.72 -9.73 4.49
C ARG A 82 1.75 -8.95 3.72
N CYS A 83 1.30 -8.30 2.65
CA CYS A 83 2.06 -7.22 2.04
C CYS A 83 2.24 -6.11 3.07
N THR A 84 3.51 -5.82 3.34
CA THR A 84 4.00 -4.98 4.41
C THR A 84 4.85 -3.87 3.79
N TYR A 85 4.59 -2.64 4.20
CA TYR A 85 5.22 -1.43 3.70
C TYR A 85 5.81 -0.67 4.89
N VAL A 86 7.00 -0.12 4.75
CA VAL A 86 7.60 0.79 5.73
C VAL A 86 7.29 2.24 5.32
N PRO A 87 6.46 2.98 6.09
CA PRO A 87 6.17 4.38 5.79
C PRO A 87 7.43 5.26 5.72
N GLY A 88 7.56 6.00 4.63
CA GLY A 88 8.73 6.83 4.34
C GLY A 88 9.88 6.10 3.63
N ASP A 89 9.80 4.79 3.44
CA ASP A 89 10.79 4.00 2.69
C ASP A 89 10.09 3.00 1.76
N ALA A 90 9.74 3.47 0.56
CA ALA A 90 9.06 2.66 -0.46
C ALA A 90 9.88 1.45 -0.92
N SER A 91 11.22 1.48 -0.76
CA SER A 91 12.07 0.33 -1.10
C SER A 91 11.80 -0.86 -0.19
N ARG A 92 11.49 -0.62 1.09
CA ARG A 92 11.22 -1.66 2.10
C ARG A 92 9.76 -2.11 2.04
N THR A 93 9.41 -2.75 0.94
CA THR A 93 8.10 -3.33 0.67
C THR A 93 8.21 -4.84 0.40
N GLY A 94 7.31 -5.64 0.96
CA GLY A 94 7.22 -7.08 0.67
C GLY A 94 6.37 -7.86 1.67
N LEU A 95 6.38 -9.20 1.56
CA LEU A 95 5.58 -10.08 2.41
C LEU A 95 6.26 -10.39 3.74
N LEU A 96 5.57 -10.13 4.86
CA LEU A 96 5.84 -10.76 6.16
C LEU A 96 4.82 -11.85 6.47
N ARG A 97 5.12 -12.74 7.41
CA ARG A 97 4.15 -13.70 7.98
C ARG A 97 3.32 -13.00 9.05
N ASP A 98 2.05 -13.39 9.21
CA ASP A 98 1.15 -12.80 10.22
C ASP A 98 1.77 -12.79 11.62
N GLN A 99 2.40 -13.91 12.02
CA GLN A 99 3.05 -14.11 13.33
C GLN A 99 4.31 -13.26 13.58
N GLU A 100 4.86 -12.59 12.56
CA GLU A 100 6.05 -11.73 12.69
C GLU A 100 5.68 -10.29 13.10
N THR A 101 4.37 -10.02 13.21
CA THR A 101 3.80 -8.70 13.47
C THR A 101 2.67 -8.76 14.50
N GLN A 102 2.52 -7.68 15.28
CA GLN A 102 1.37 -7.44 16.14
C GLN A 102 0.50 -6.34 15.52
N PRO A 103 -0.78 -6.59 15.21
CA PRO A 103 -1.70 -5.55 14.79
C PRO A 103 -1.83 -4.45 15.85
N LEU A 104 -1.83 -3.19 15.41
CA LEU A 104 -2.08 -2.05 16.27
C LEU A 104 -3.54 -1.58 16.13
N THR A 105 -4.08 -0.99 17.20
CA THR A 105 -5.42 -0.41 17.17
C THR A 105 -5.49 0.74 16.17
N VAL A 106 -6.53 0.75 15.33
CA VAL A 106 -6.80 1.87 14.43
C VAL A 106 -7.25 3.06 15.28
N SER A 107 -6.50 4.17 15.20
CA SER A 107 -6.82 5.38 15.96
C SER A 107 -8.08 6.08 15.44
N THR A 108 -8.77 6.82 16.31
CA THR A 108 -9.76 7.80 15.87
C THR A 108 -9.04 9.01 15.27
N LEU A 109 -9.65 9.65 14.27
CA LEU A 109 -9.11 10.90 13.74
C LEU A 109 -9.21 12.00 14.79
N THR A 110 -8.08 12.61 15.13
CA THR A 110 -7.97 13.63 16.17
C THR A 110 -7.43 14.96 15.61
N PRO A 111 -7.77 16.11 16.22
CA PRO A 111 -7.14 17.39 15.91
C PRO A 111 -5.61 17.33 16.07
N GLY A 112 -4.90 18.04 15.21
CA GLY A 112 -3.45 18.05 15.11
C GLY A 112 -2.96 18.50 13.74
N THR A 113 -1.65 18.67 13.59
CA THR A 113 -1.00 18.97 12.31
C THR A 113 -0.36 17.69 11.75
N TRP A 114 -0.52 17.47 10.45
CA TRP A 114 -0.13 16.28 9.73
C TRP A 114 0.68 16.68 8.49
N GLU A 115 1.80 16.00 8.23
CA GLU A 115 2.69 16.26 7.09
C GLU A 115 2.89 14.99 6.28
N ARG A 116 2.82 15.09 4.95
CA ARG A 116 3.24 14.02 4.03
C ARG A 116 4.72 14.18 3.71
N ASP A 117 5.09 15.39 3.33
CA ASP A 117 6.43 15.81 2.91
C ASP A 117 6.53 17.35 3.04
N ALA A 118 7.63 17.95 2.58
CA ALA A 118 7.86 19.40 2.64
C ALA A 118 6.89 20.23 1.76
N ASN A 119 6.18 19.60 0.83
CA ASN A 119 5.26 20.24 -0.12
C ASN A 119 3.78 20.05 0.24
N ALA A 120 3.42 19.18 1.19
CA ALA A 120 2.03 18.95 1.57
C ALA A 120 1.81 18.73 3.07
N GLY A 121 0.95 19.57 3.65
CA GLY A 121 0.58 19.56 5.06
C GLY A 121 -0.90 19.85 5.28
N LEU A 122 -1.47 19.23 6.32
CA LEU A 122 -2.85 19.34 6.74
C LEU A 122 -2.92 19.75 8.21
N THR A 123 -3.93 20.51 8.60
CA THR A 123 -4.27 20.76 10.00
C THR A 123 -5.73 20.43 10.25
N LEU A 124 -5.95 19.57 11.23
CA LEU A 124 -7.26 19.19 11.71
C LEU A 124 -7.58 19.97 12.97
N THR A 125 -8.69 20.70 12.96
CA THR A 125 -9.20 21.42 14.13
C THR A 125 -10.57 20.88 14.51
N ARG A 126 -10.98 21.10 15.78
CA ARG A 126 -12.35 20.85 16.23
C ARG A 126 -13.04 22.18 16.44
N GLN A 127 -14.12 22.43 15.69
CA GLN A 127 -14.97 23.59 15.86
C GLN A 127 -16.35 23.10 16.30
N ALA A 128 -16.74 23.45 17.54
CA ALA A 128 -17.86 22.80 18.24
C ALA A 128 -17.73 21.26 18.16
N ASN A 129 -18.74 20.57 17.63
CA ASN A 129 -18.76 19.11 17.52
C ASN A 129 -18.27 18.57 16.17
N GLN A 130 -17.78 19.42 15.27
CA GLN A 130 -17.32 19.05 13.93
C GLN A 130 -15.79 19.14 13.80
N LEU A 131 -15.19 18.19 13.09
CA LEU A 131 -13.80 18.32 12.63
C LEU A 131 -13.77 19.20 11.38
N ARG A 132 -12.80 20.10 11.30
CA ARG A 132 -12.48 20.86 10.09
C ARG A 132 -11.09 20.51 9.61
N LEU A 133 -10.96 20.44 8.29
CA LEU A 133 -9.70 20.26 7.59
C LEU A 133 -9.28 21.60 6.99
N THR A 134 -8.06 22.02 7.29
CA THR A 134 -7.31 22.96 6.44
C THR A 134 -6.10 22.24 5.87
N GLY A 135 -5.64 22.65 4.69
CA GLY A 135 -4.49 22.02 4.05
C GLY A 135 -3.91 22.85 2.92
N MET A 136 -2.63 22.64 2.64
CA MET A 136 -1.91 23.18 1.49
C MET A 136 -1.09 22.07 0.85
N ALA A 137 -1.11 22.01 -0.48
CA ALA A 137 -0.24 21.14 -1.27
C ALA A 137 0.38 21.96 -2.42
N LEU A 138 1.67 21.72 -2.67
CA LEU A 138 2.48 22.43 -3.66
C LEU A 138 3.07 21.44 -4.67
N PHE A 139 3.19 21.86 -5.93
CA PHE A 139 3.89 21.13 -6.98
C PHE A 139 4.82 22.08 -7.76
N PRO A 140 6.16 21.94 -7.65
CA PRO A 140 7.09 22.77 -8.41
C PRO A 140 7.09 22.39 -9.89
N THR A 141 7.16 23.38 -10.77
CA THR A 141 7.21 23.16 -12.23
C THR A 141 8.62 23.33 -12.77
N ALA A 142 8.90 22.77 -13.95
CA ALA A 142 10.21 22.87 -14.60
C ALA A 142 10.64 24.33 -14.92
N GLY A 143 9.70 25.27 -14.96
CA GLY A 143 9.98 26.70 -15.16
C GLY A 143 10.25 27.49 -13.88
N GLY A 144 10.30 26.84 -12.71
CA GLY A 144 10.52 27.50 -11.41
C GLY A 144 9.26 28.09 -10.76
N SER A 145 8.10 28.03 -11.42
CA SER A 145 6.80 28.34 -10.82
C SER A 145 6.32 27.21 -9.92
N VAL A 146 5.30 27.47 -9.09
CA VAL A 146 4.67 26.48 -8.21
C VAL A 146 3.17 26.45 -8.44
N ASN A 147 2.61 25.27 -8.73
CA ASN A 147 1.18 25.04 -8.67
C ASN A 147 0.78 24.77 -7.22
N ALA A 148 -0.34 25.33 -6.76
CA ALA A 148 -0.81 25.19 -5.38
C ALA A 148 -2.26 24.67 -5.33
N GLY A 149 -2.59 24.04 -4.21
CA GLY A 149 -3.94 23.59 -3.86
C GLY A 149 -4.19 23.85 -2.38
N HIS A 150 -5.46 24.07 -2.04
CA HIS A 150 -5.88 24.42 -0.69
C HIS A 150 -7.15 23.65 -0.32
N LEU A 151 -7.20 23.15 0.92
CA LEU A 151 -8.41 22.60 1.52
C LEU A 151 -8.82 23.52 2.66
N ASN A 152 -10.11 23.85 2.79
CA ASN A 152 -10.65 24.56 3.95
C ASN A 152 -12.15 24.27 4.12
N GLY A 153 -12.48 23.30 4.97
CA GLY A 153 -13.86 22.85 5.06
C GLY A 153 -14.15 21.89 6.21
N PRO A 154 -15.44 21.60 6.44
CA PRO A 154 -15.85 20.59 7.41
C PRO A 154 -15.56 19.18 6.89
N LEU A 155 -15.16 18.29 7.80
CA LEU A 155 -15.14 16.85 7.54
C LEU A 155 -16.47 16.21 7.94
N ARG A 156 -16.94 15.27 7.13
CA ARG A 156 -18.15 14.46 7.36
C ARG A 156 -17.79 12.98 7.42
N ARG A 157 -18.64 12.15 8.02
CA ARG A 157 -18.40 10.70 8.16
C ARG A 157 -19.72 9.95 8.30
N ALA A 158 -19.91 8.91 7.50
CA ALA A 158 -21.16 8.14 7.48
C ALA A 158 -21.27 7.06 8.57
N GLY A 159 -20.16 6.68 9.21
CA GLY A 159 -20.13 5.66 10.26
C GLY A 159 -18.72 5.40 10.80
N THR A 160 -18.60 4.64 11.88
CA THR A 160 -17.33 4.45 12.63
C THR A 160 -16.23 3.72 11.84
N ALA A 161 -16.56 3.02 10.76
CA ALA A 161 -15.62 2.36 9.84
C ALA A 161 -15.37 3.13 8.52
N ALA A 162 -16.22 4.08 8.14
CA ALA A 162 -16.09 4.83 6.89
C ALA A 162 -14.92 5.84 6.92
N PRO A 163 -14.35 6.29 5.80
CA PRO A 163 -13.44 7.44 5.81
C PRO A 163 -14.12 8.70 6.33
N TRP A 164 -13.31 9.67 6.77
CA TRP A 164 -13.74 11.06 6.84
C TRP A 164 -13.68 11.66 5.44
N LEU A 165 -14.70 12.42 5.05
CA LEU A 165 -14.86 12.99 3.73
C LEU A 165 -14.79 14.51 3.79
N TYR A 166 -13.94 15.07 2.94
CA TYR A 166 -13.92 16.46 2.51
C TYR A 166 -14.56 16.56 1.12
N ALA A 167 -15.34 17.62 0.89
CA ALA A 167 -15.87 17.95 -0.44
C ALA A 167 -16.07 19.47 -0.55
N ASP A 168 -15.60 20.05 -1.65
CA ASP A 168 -15.80 21.44 -2.06
C ASP A 168 -15.79 21.53 -3.59
N GLY A 169 -16.96 21.70 -4.20
CA GLY A 169 -17.14 21.53 -5.64
C GLY A 169 -16.66 20.15 -6.12
N ASP A 170 -15.85 20.14 -7.18
CA ASP A 170 -15.24 18.92 -7.73
C ASP A 170 -14.02 18.43 -6.91
N CYS A 171 -13.51 19.21 -5.96
CA CYS A 171 -12.44 18.77 -5.06
C CYS A 171 -13.02 17.91 -3.93
N THR A 172 -12.65 16.65 -3.90
CA THR A 172 -13.02 15.71 -2.83
C THR A 172 -11.77 15.03 -2.28
N ALA A 173 -11.79 14.71 -0.99
CA ALA A 173 -10.76 13.89 -0.37
C ALA A 173 -11.35 12.98 0.70
N ALA A 174 -10.88 11.74 0.74
CA ALA A 174 -11.21 10.74 1.74
C ALA A 174 -9.99 10.50 2.64
N LEU A 175 -10.23 10.48 3.95
CA LEU A 175 -9.21 10.45 4.99
C LEU A 175 -9.43 9.27 5.92
N TRP A 176 -8.46 8.35 5.96
CA TRP A 176 -8.44 7.17 6.83
C TRP A 176 -7.36 7.34 7.89
N PRO A 177 -7.70 7.46 9.20
CA PRO A 177 -6.71 7.30 10.25
C PRO A 177 -6.27 5.83 10.28
N VAL A 178 -4.97 5.56 10.16
CA VAL A 178 -4.39 4.21 10.16
C VAL A 178 -3.27 4.20 11.19
N GLY A 179 -3.61 3.88 12.43
CA GLY A 179 -2.67 3.90 13.57
C GLY A 179 -2.15 5.30 13.85
N THR A 180 -0.84 5.52 13.68
CA THR A 180 -0.16 6.81 13.86
C THR A 180 -0.15 7.68 12.60
N TRP A 181 -0.65 7.16 11.47
CA TRP A 181 -0.67 7.86 10.19
C TRP A 181 -2.09 8.23 9.77
N LEU A 182 -2.17 9.13 8.81
CA LEU A 182 -3.39 9.56 8.14
C LEU A 182 -3.21 9.35 6.64
N LEU A 183 -3.86 8.32 6.11
CA LEU A 183 -3.94 8.10 4.67
C LEU A 183 -5.01 9.04 4.10
N VAL A 184 -4.65 9.78 3.07
CA VAL A 184 -5.53 10.66 2.31
C VAL A 184 -5.52 10.20 0.86
N LEU A 185 -6.69 10.15 0.22
CA LEU A 185 -6.85 10.04 -1.23
C LEU A 185 -7.73 11.19 -1.69
N ASP A 186 -7.30 11.93 -2.70
CA ASP A 186 -8.02 13.05 -3.30
C ASP A 186 -8.41 12.78 -4.76
N SER A 187 -9.35 13.55 -5.28
CA SER A 187 -9.82 13.44 -6.67
C SER A 187 -8.86 13.99 -7.72
N GLY A 188 -7.67 14.48 -7.33
CA GLY A 188 -6.72 15.14 -8.23
C GLY A 188 -7.16 16.52 -8.75
N THR A 189 -8.29 17.04 -8.25
CA THR A 189 -8.93 18.31 -8.65
C THR A 189 -8.87 19.37 -7.55
N CYS A 190 -8.07 19.16 -6.51
CA CYS A 190 -7.98 20.01 -5.31
C CYS A 190 -6.94 21.15 -5.40
N GLY A 191 -6.52 21.51 -6.62
CA GLY A 191 -5.54 22.55 -6.87
C GLY A 191 -5.19 22.69 -8.35
N GLY A 192 -4.07 23.36 -8.62
CA GLY A 192 -3.50 23.44 -9.98
C GLY A 192 -2.98 22.09 -10.51
N LEU A 193 -2.56 22.07 -11.77
CA LEU A 193 -2.05 20.88 -12.45
C LEU A 193 -0.98 20.13 -11.63
N ASN A 194 -1.12 18.81 -11.52
CA ASN A 194 -0.26 17.90 -10.73
C ASN A 194 -0.24 18.14 -9.22
N VAL A 195 -1.06 19.05 -8.67
CA VAL A 195 -1.23 19.15 -7.22
C VAL A 195 -2.13 18.02 -6.75
N SER A 196 -1.68 17.28 -5.76
CA SER A 196 -2.48 16.24 -5.10
C SER A 196 -2.22 16.23 -3.60
N PHE A 197 -3.29 16.04 -2.83
CA PHE A 197 -3.29 15.75 -1.40
C PHE A 197 -3.23 14.25 -1.10
N SER A 198 -3.29 13.36 -2.10
CA SER A 198 -3.15 11.93 -1.90
C SER A 198 -1.80 11.59 -1.26
N GLY A 199 -1.80 10.72 -0.26
CA GLY A 199 -0.57 10.40 0.48
C GLY A 199 -0.79 9.87 1.88
N LEU A 200 0.30 9.38 2.46
CA LEU A 200 0.36 8.98 3.85
C LEU A 200 1.02 10.09 4.68
N TYR A 201 0.24 10.70 5.56
CA TYR A 201 0.70 11.77 6.43
C TYR A 201 1.08 11.24 7.81
N ARG A 202 2.18 11.74 8.39
CA ARG A 202 2.54 11.57 9.80
C ARG A 202 2.01 12.73 10.62
N ARG A 203 1.58 12.48 11.86
CA ARG A 203 1.29 13.58 12.80
C ARG A 203 2.59 14.22 13.27
N VAL A 204 2.63 15.54 13.35
CA VAL A 204 3.79 16.32 13.84
C VAL A 204 3.47 17.21 15.03
N ARG A 205 2.20 17.58 15.25
CA ARG A 205 1.67 18.32 16.41
C ARG A 205 0.25 17.85 16.74
#